data_AF-A0A2L0CM69-F1
#
_entry.id   AF-A0A2L0CM69-F1
#
_cell.length_a   1.000
_cell.length_b   1.000
_cell.length_c   1.000
_cell.angle_alpha   90.00
_cell.angle_beta   90.00
_cell.angle_gamma   90.00
#
_symmetry.space_group_name_H-M   'P 1'
#
loop_
_entity.id
_entity.type
_entity.pdbx_description
1 polymer ?
#
loop_
_entity_poly.entity_id
_entity_poly.type
_entity_poly.pdbx_seq_one_letter_code
_entity_poly.pdbx_strand_id
1 'polypeptide(L)'
;IRRGSRCSTAKAFLRPVRQRKNLHVALHAHVTRVLIDPSTKKAYAVKFRRDGRNHVVRARKEVVLSAGTINSPQILMLSGVGPREQLTKFGIPVVKDSRVGENLQDHVAMGGLTFLVDKPIAIVQDRFQAIPMTMNYVLKQSGPMTTLGGVEGLAFVSTRYANRSWPDIQFHMAPASISSDNGARVRKSLGLKKSLYDAVYRPIANRDAMNIMPLLLRPKSRGWVRLRSGNPFHYPEINANYFDDPFDVHTLVEGAKIAMAVGQSPAFKQFGTRVHAVPFPNCRRFPFATDAYWECHMRT
;
A
#
# COMPACT_ATOMS: atom_id res chain seq x y z
N ILE A 1 1.13 8.93 15.25
CA ILE A 1 0.28 10.16 15.34
C ILE A 1 0.89 11.12 16.36
N ARG A 2 0.76 12.44 16.24
CA ARG A 2 1.22 13.40 17.25
C ARG A 2 0.14 14.47 17.47
N ARG A 3 -0.47 14.48 18.66
CA ARG A 3 -1.61 15.34 19.02
C ARG A 3 -2.77 15.25 18.02
N GLY A 4 -3.34 14.05 17.86
CA GLY A 4 -4.47 13.80 16.95
C GLY A 4 -4.18 13.95 15.45
N SER A 5 -3.00 14.41 15.06
CA SER A 5 -2.66 14.71 13.65
C SER A 5 -1.60 13.76 13.08
N ARG A 6 -1.63 13.60 11.75
CA ARG A 6 -0.55 12.94 11.00
C ARG A 6 0.80 13.54 11.37
N CYS A 7 1.74 12.66 11.69
CA CYS A 7 3.15 13.01 11.91
C CYS A 7 3.97 12.27 10.87
N SER A 8 4.25 12.93 9.74
CA SER A 8 5.13 12.41 8.70
C SER A 8 6.60 12.47 9.13
N THR A 9 7.46 11.72 8.44
CA THR A 9 8.93 11.80 8.61
C THR A 9 9.45 13.24 8.49
N ALA A 10 8.94 14.01 7.54
CA ALA A 10 9.27 15.43 7.40
C ALA A 10 8.87 16.26 8.63
N LYS A 11 7.69 16.01 9.22
CA LYS A 11 7.23 16.73 10.42
C LYS A 11 7.97 16.30 11.70
N ALA A 12 8.39 15.04 11.76
CA ALA A 12 9.12 14.48 12.89
C ALA A 12 10.60 14.86 12.88
N PHE A 13 11.26 14.75 11.73
CA PHE A 13 12.73 14.81 11.64
C PHE A 13 13.27 16.01 10.87
N LEU A 14 12.59 16.48 9.82
CA LEU A 14 13.13 17.55 8.97
C LEU A 14 12.73 18.95 9.46
N ARG A 15 11.44 19.17 9.77
CA ARG A 15 10.93 20.47 10.22
C ARG A 15 11.62 21.00 11.47
N PRO A 16 11.90 20.19 12.52
CA PRO A 16 12.54 20.70 13.74
C PRO A 16 13.97 21.22 13.53
N VAL A 17 14.69 20.68 12.54
CA VAL A 17 16.11 21.01 12.29
C VAL A 17 16.32 21.86 11.04
N ARG A 18 15.24 22.39 10.44
CA ARG A 18 15.28 23.07 9.14
C ARG A 18 16.17 24.32 9.07
N GLN A 19 16.50 24.92 10.22
CA GLN A 19 17.34 26.13 10.30
C GLN A 19 18.84 25.83 10.48
N ARG A 20 19.23 24.56 10.51
CA ARG A 20 20.65 24.20 10.60
C ARG A 20 21.38 24.64 9.32
N LYS A 21 22.43 25.47 9.47
CA LYS A 21 23.20 26.02 8.34
C LYS A 21 23.85 24.98 7.43
N ASN A 22 24.08 23.76 7.94
CA ASN A 22 24.66 22.65 7.20
C ASN A 22 23.61 21.72 6.55
N LEU A 23 22.32 22.08 6.58
CA LEU A 23 21.25 21.33 5.95
C LEU A 23 20.56 22.18 4.88
N HIS A 24 20.64 21.72 3.63
CA HIS A 24 19.97 22.36 2.50
C HIS A 24 18.87 21.44 1.98
N VAL A 25 17.65 21.98 1.84
CA VAL A 25 16.50 21.24 1.33
C VAL A 25 16.01 21.92 0.05
N ALA A 26 16.09 21.20 -1.07
CA ALA A 26 15.55 21.64 -2.34
C ALA A 26 14.22 20.92 -2.62
N LEU A 27 13.12 21.66 -2.62
CA LEU A 27 11.81 21.16 -3.07
C LEU A 27 11.70 21.28 -4.59
N HIS A 28 10.76 20.53 -5.17
CA HIS A 28 10.49 20.52 -6.62
C HIS A 28 11.74 20.24 -7.48
N ALA A 29 12.65 19.44 -6.93
CA ALA A 29 13.90 19.03 -7.56
C ALA A 29 13.82 17.55 -7.97
N HIS A 30 13.43 17.28 -9.21
CA HIS A 30 13.30 15.91 -9.74
C HIS A 30 14.66 15.39 -10.17
N VAL A 31 15.23 14.47 -9.39
CA VAL A 31 16.50 13.81 -9.74
C VAL A 31 16.32 12.99 -11.01
N THR A 32 17.18 13.23 -12.00
CA THR A 32 17.13 12.53 -13.29
C THR A 32 18.14 11.41 -13.37
N ARG A 33 19.34 11.59 -12.81
CA ARG A 33 20.36 10.55 -12.66
C ARG A 33 21.47 10.97 -11.68
N VAL A 34 22.19 9.98 -11.17
CA VAL A 34 23.49 10.13 -10.51
C VAL A 34 24.58 10.12 -11.60
N LEU A 35 25.56 10.99 -11.47
CA LEU A 35 26.74 11.00 -12.34
C LEU A 35 27.82 10.14 -11.68
N ILE A 36 28.21 9.09 -12.39
CA ILE A 36 29.16 8.07 -11.94
C ILE A 36 30.29 8.02 -12.96
N ASP A 37 31.52 8.06 -12.46
CA ASP A 37 32.69 7.90 -13.29
C ASP A 37 32.79 6.44 -13.80
N PRO A 38 32.89 6.19 -15.12
CA PRO A 38 32.78 4.85 -15.67
C PRO A 38 34.01 3.98 -15.42
N SER A 39 35.19 4.54 -15.14
CA SER A 39 36.40 3.76 -14.87
C SER A 39 36.52 3.43 -13.39
N THR A 40 36.44 4.44 -12.53
CA THR A 40 36.56 4.31 -11.06
C THR A 40 35.28 3.82 -10.39
N LYS A 41 34.14 3.89 -11.08
CA LYS A 41 32.78 3.60 -10.56
C LYS A 41 32.38 4.51 -9.40
N LYS A 42 33.05 5.66 -9.21
CA LYS A 42 32.76 6.61 -8.14
C LYS A 42 31.62 7.56 -8.52
N ALA A 43 30.58 7.62 -7.70
CA ALA A 43 29.54 8.64 -7.81
C ALA A 43 30.10 10.00 -7.36
N TYR A 44 29.98 11.03 -8.20
CA TYR A 44 30.58 12.35 -7.93
C TYR A 44 29.61 13.53 -8.00
N ALA A 45 28.41 13.33 -8.55
CA ALA A 45 27.39 14.37 -8.60
C ALA A 45 25.98 13.80 -8.80
N VAL A 46 24.97 14.64 -8.58
CA VAL A 46 23.56 14.36 -8.89
C VAL A 46 23.05 15.39 -9.89
N LYS A 47 22.39 14.93 -10.94
CA LYS A 47 21.68 15.77 -11.91
C LYS A 47 20.19 15.76 -11.59
N PHE A 48 19.57 16.94 -11.54
CA PHE A 48 18.13 17.08 -11.30
C PHE A 48 17.54 18.23 -12.11
N ARG A 49 16.22 18.22 -12.29
CA ARG A 49 15.49 19.32 -12.92
C ARG A 49 14.67 20.05 -11.87
N ARG A 50 14.73 21.37 -11.90
CA ARG A 50 13.97 22.27 -11.02
C ARG A 50 13.66 23.55 -11.77
N ASP A 51 12.42 24.01 -11.69
CA ASP A 51 11.95 25.26 -12.32
C ASP A 51 12.26 25.29 -13.83
N GLY A 52 12.01 24.16 -14.50
CA GLY A 52 12.27 23.97 -15.94
C GLY A 52 13.74 23.77 -16.31
N ARG A 53 14.70 24.06 -15.43
CA ARG A 53 16.15 24.05 -15.69
C ARG A 53 16.84 22.81 -15.13
N ASN A 54 17.91 22.38 -15.79
CA ASN A 54 18.77 21.30 -15.32
C ASN A 54 19.86 21.85 -14.39
N HIS A 55 20.08 21.17 -13.28
CA HIS A 55 21.07 21.50 -12.27
C HIS A 55 21.96 20.30 -11.99
N VAL A 56 23.20 20.56 -11.57
CA VAL A 56 24.17 19.54 -11.15
C VAL A 56 24.77 19.96 -9.81
N VAL A 57 24.74 19.05 -8.83
CA VAL A 57 25.37 19.26 -7.52
C VAL A 57 26.43 18.19 -7.31
N ARG A 58 27.67 18.63 -7.05
CA ARG A 58 28.80 17.73 -6.79
C ARG A 58 28.79 17.23 -5.34
N ALA A 59 29.11 15.95 -5.17
CA ALA A 59 29.28 15.32 -3.86
C ALA A 59 30.77 15.12 -3.58
N ARG A 60 31.25 15.58 -2.42
CA ARG A 60 32.66 15.37 -2.01
C ARG A 60 32.90 13.99 -1.37
N LYS A 61 31.87 13.42 -0.74
CA LYS A 61 31.95 12.14 -0.03
C LYS A 61 31.06 11.09 -0.69
N GLU A 62 29.74 11.25 -0.55
CA GLU A 62 28.77 10.21 -0.90
C GLU A 62 27.50 10.79 -1.52
N VAL A 63 26.80 9.95 -2.27
CA VAL A 63 25.42 10.15 -2.72
C VAL A 63 24.59 9.02 -2.16
N VAL A 64 23.59 9.36 -1.34
CA VAL A 64 22.65 8.38 -0.76
C VAL A 64 21.31 8.51 -1.47
N LEU A 65 20.86 7.42 -2.09
CA LEU A 65 19.58 7.39 -2.79
C LEU A 65 18.47 6.94 -1.84
N SER A 66 17.43 7.75 -1.71
CA SER A 66 16.28 7.47 -0.83
C SER A 66 14.96 7.79 -1.53
N ALA A 67 14.87 7.44 -2.82
CA ALA A 67 13.71 7.77 -3.67
C ALA A 67 12.57 6.74 -3.57
N GLY A 68 12.65 5.80 -2.62
CA GLY A 68 11.69 4.70 -2.42
C GLY A 68 11.90 3.52 -3.36
N THR A 69 11.13 2.45 -3.17
CA THR A 69 11.27 1.16 -3.88
C THR A 69 11.05 1.27 -5.38
N ILE A 70 10.27 2.25 -5.85
CA ILE A 70 9.94 2.43 -7.28
C ILE A 70 10.92 3.38 -7.98
N ASN A 71 11.19 4.56 -7.43
CA ASN A 71 12.00 5.56 -8.14
C ASN A 71 13.50 5.33 -7.98
N SER A 72 13.95 4.70 -6.88
CA SER A 72 15.38 4.38 -6.69
C SER A 72 15.93 3.50 -7.82
N PRO A 73 15.31 2.36 -8.18
CA PRO A 73 15.81 1.55 -9.28
C PRO A 73 15.74 2.27 -10.63
N GLN A 74 14.71 3.09 -10.87
CA GLN A 74 14.65 3.92 -12.08
C GLN A 74 15.85 4.87 -12.18
N ILE A 75 16.15 5.62 -11.11
CA ILE A 75 17.27 6.57 -11.10
C ILE A 75 18.60 5.82 -11.29
N LEU A 76 18.80 4.69 -10.63
CA LEU A 76 20.01 3.87 -10.80
C LEU A 76 20.16 3.37 -12.24
N MET A 77 19.10 2.83 -12.84
CA MET A 77 19.13 2.39 -14.24
C MET A 77 19.44 3.55 -15.19
N LEU A 78 18.80 4.71 -15.02
CA LEU A 78 19.11 5.93 -15.80
C LEU A 78 20.53 6.48 -15.55
N SER A 79 21.18 6.04 -14.48
CA SER A 79 22.59 6.33 -14.15
C SER A 79 23.56 5.27 -14.69
N GLY A 80 23.06 4.26 -15.42
CA GLY A 80 23.86 3.17 -15.96
C GLY A 80 24.11 2.00 -14.99
N VAL A 81 23.36 1.92 -13.88
CA VAL A 81 23.46 0.84 -12.89
C VAL A 81 22.17 0.03 -12.88
N GLY A 82 22.22 -1.16 -13.49
CA GLY A 82 21.07 -2.06 -13.58
C GLY A 82 21.24 -3.14 -14.64
N PRO A 83 20.18 -3.88 -15.00
CA PRO A 83 20.29 -5.02 -15.90
C PRO A 83 20.78 -4.56 -17.26
N ARG A 84 21.87 -5.13 -17.75
CA ARG A 84 22.48 -4.74 -19.04
C ARG A 84 21.48 -4.67 -20.18
N GLU A 85 20.57 -5.65 -20.28
CA GLU A 85 19.52 -5.69 -21.29
C GLU A 85 18.61 -4.45 -21.27
N GLN A 86 18.21 -3.99 -20.07
CA GLN A 86 17.37 -2.80 -19.90
C GLN A 86 18.13 -1.54 -20.30
N LEU A 87 19.39 -1.44 -19.89
CA LEU A 87 20.23 -0.28 -20.19
C LEU A 87 20.49 -0.16 -21.69
N THR A 88 20.92 -1.25 -22.33
CA THR A 88 21.18 -1.29 -23.78
C THR A 88 19.92 -1.01 -24.59
N LYS A 89 18.76 -1.55 -24.19
CA LYS A 89 17.46 -1.31 -24.86
C LYS A 89 17.13 0.18 -25.01
N PHE A 90 17.53 1.01 -24.05
CA PHE A 90 17.27 2.45 -24.07
C PHE A 90 18.51 3.30 -24.37
N GLY A 91 19.59 2.71 -24.88
CA GLY A 91 20.82 3.42 -25.24
C GLY A 91 21.56 4.04 -24.05
N ILE A 92 21.40 3.46 -22.85
CA ILE A 92 22.05 3.95 -21.63
C ILE A 92 23.40 3.24 -21.47
N PRO A 93 24.53 3.96 -21.35
CA PRO A 93 25.83 3.34 -21.13
C PRO A 93 25.86 2.53 -19.83
N VAL A 94 26.37 1.29 -19.92
CA VAL A 94 26.44 0.37 -18.77
C VAL A 94 27.64 0.73 -17.90
N VAL A 95 27.36 1.33 -16.74
CA VAL A 95 28.35 1.56 -15.69
C VAL A 95 28.52 0.30 -14.85
N LYS A 96 27.43 -0.35 -14.45
CA LYS A 96 27.45 -1.60 -13.69
C LYS A 96 26.23 -2.45 -14.02
N ASP A 97 26.50 -3.66 -14.48
CA ASP A 97 25.50 -4.71 -14.66
C ASP A 97 25.08 -5.27 -13.30
N SER A 98 23.79 -5.21 -12.98
CA SER A 98 23.23 -5.63 -11.68
C SER A 98 21.73 -5.86 -11.76
N ARG A 99 21.14 -6.59 -10.79
CA ARG A 99 19.70 -6.90 -10.77
C ARG A 99 18.82 -5.76 -10.22
N VAL A 100 19.22 -4.51 -10.42
CA VAL A 100 18.44 -3.35 -9.96
C VAL A 100 17.05 -3.38 -10.61
N GLY A 101 16.03 -3.17 -9.80
CA GLY A 101 14.63 -3.20 -10.23
C GLY A 101 13.98 -4.58 -10.08
N GLU A 102 14.73 -5.66 -9.92
CA GLU A 102 14.18 -6.99 -9.66
C GLU A 102 13.86 -7.20 -8.18
N ASN A 103 13.17 -8.31 -7.85
CA ASN A 103 12.82 -8.71 -6.48
C ASN A 103 11.88 -7.72 -5.77
N LEU A 104 10.97 -7.08 -6.52
CA LEU A 104 9.88 -6.28 -5.94
C LEU A 104 8.98 -7.21 -5.11
N GLN A 105 8.67 -6.76 -3.90
CA GLN A 105 7.79 -7.44 -2.96
C GLN A 105 6.84 -6.41 -2.37
N ASP A 106 5.58 -6.81 -2.19
CA ASP A 106 4.58 -6.03 -1.49
C ASP A 106 3.63 -6.98 -0.77
N HIS A 107 3.02 -6.51 0.32
CA HIS A 107 2.02 -7.30 1.04
C HIS A 107 0.67 -7.15 0.34
N VAL A 108 0.15 -8.25 -0.19
CA VAL A 108 -1.18 -8.28 -0.81
C VAL A 108 -2.25 -8.60 0.23
N ALA A 109 -3.34 -7.84 0.21
CA ALA A 109 -4.49 -7.99 1.11
C ALA A 109 -5.68 -8.60 0.37
N MET A 110 -6.41 -9.53 0.99
CA MET A 110 -7.75 -9.87 0.54
C MET A 110 -8.74 -8.84 1.12
N GLY A 111 -9.08 -7.84 0.32
CA GLY A 111 -10.09 -6.84 0.67
C GLY A 111 -11.52 -7.40 0.59
N GLY A 112 -12.49 -6.68 1.17
CA GLY A 112 -13.91 -6.93 0.92
C GLY A 112 -14.60 -7.98 1.77
N LEU A 113 -13.87 -8.70 2.63
CA LEU A 113 -14.48 -9.54 3.65
C LEU A 113 -15.21 -8.66 4.69
N THR A 114 -16.52 -8.53 4.51
CA THR A 114 -17.37 -7.55 5.20
C THR A 114 -18.34 -8.27 6.12
N PHE A 115 -18.50 -7.74 7.33
CA PHE A 115 -19.51 -8.18 8.28
C PHE A 115 -20.41 -7.01 8.64
N LEU A 116 -21.71 -7.17 8.42
CA LEU A 116 -22.73 -6.24 8.88
C LEU A 116 -22.85 -6.31 10.40
N VAL A 117 -23.12 -5.17 11.03
CA VAL A 117 -23.26 -5.01 12.47
C VAL A 117 -24.61 -4.35 12.74
N ASP A 118 -25.36 -4.84 13.74
CA ASP A 118 -26.68 -4.27 14.06
C ASP A 118 -26.59 -3.03 14.95
N LYS A 119 -25.50 -2.91 15.72
CA LYS A 119 -25.28 -1.76 16.60
C LYS A 119 -24.67 -0.58 15.82
N PRO A 120 -25.09 0.67 16.10
CA PRO A 120 -24.63 1.88 15.41
C PRO A 120 -23.25 2.35 15.92
N ILE A 121 -22.25 1.45 15.90
CA ILE A 121 -20.92 1.66 16.50
C ILE A 121 -19.79 1.73 15.47
N ALA A 122 -20.04 1.36 14.22
CA ALA A 122 -19.06 1.40 13.16
C ALA A 122 -18.85 2.83 12.62
N ILE A 123 -17.73 3.05 11.97
CA ILE A 123 -17.43 4.28 11.24
C ILE A 123 -18.25 4.27 9.95
N VAL A 124 -19.23 5.17 9.92
CA VAL A 124 -19.99 5.56 8.73
C VAL A 124 -19.73 7.05 8.53
N GLN A 125 -19.32 7.43 7.33
CA GLN A 125 -18.74 8.75 7.04
C GLN A 125 -19.61 9.91 7.53
N ASP A 126 -20.92 9.85 7.27
CA ASP A 126 -21.87 10.93 7.60
C ASP A 126 -21.98 11.17 9.12
N ARG A 127 -21.90 10.11 9.94
CA ARG A 127 -21.91 10.24 11.41
C ARG A 127 -20.58 10.81 11.95
N PHE A 128 -19.50 10.63 11.20
CA PHE A 128 -18.14 10.93 11.63
C PHE A 128 -17.68 12.36 11.27
N GLN A 129 -18.37 13.03 10.35
CA GLN A 129 -18.08 14.40 9.91
C GLN A 129 -19.00 15.47 10.51
N ALA A 130 -19.76 15.13 11.56
CA ALA A 130 -20.62 16.08 12.23
C ALA A 130 -19.83 17.30 12.78
N ILE A 131 -20.43 18.50 12.71
CA ILE A 131 -19.80 19.77 13.11
C ILE A 131 -19.22 19.71 14.54
N PRO A 132 -19.91 19.18 15.57
CA PRO A 132 -19.35 19.12 16.92
C PRO A 132 -18.10 18.26 17.02
N MET A 133 -18.03 17.13 16.30
CA MET A 133 -16.84 16.26 16.27
C MET A 133 -15.66 16.96 15.60
N THR A 134 -15.93 17.69 14.52
CA THR A 134 -14.93 18.49 13.81
C THR A 134 -14.37 19.59 14.70
N MET A 135 -15.24 20.32 15.42
CA MET A 135 -14.80 21.37 16.35
C MET A 135 -14.00 20.79 17.52
N ASN A 136 -14.39 19.64 18.06
CA ASN A 136 -13.62 18.97 19.12
C ASN A 136 -12.20 18.59 18.63
N TYR A 137 -12.09 18.07 17.42
CA TYR A 137 -10.79 17.77 16.81
C TYR A 137 -9.92 19.01 16.61
N VAL A 138 -10.48 20.08 16.04
CA VAL A 138 -9.74 21.31 15.73
C VAL A 138 -9.26 22.00 17.01
N LEU A 139 -10.13 22.12 18.01
CA LEU A 139 -9.83 22.85 19.25
C LEU A 139 -9.03 22.02 20.26
N LYS A 140 -9.39 20.74 20.43
CA LYS A 140 -8.82 19.89 21.50
C LYS A 140 -7.86 18.81 21.00
N GLN A 141 -7.72 18.64 19.67
CA GLN A 141 -6.88 17.60 19.07
C GLN A 141 -7.23 16.19 19.56
N SER A 142 -8.52 16.00 19.88
CA SER A 142 -9.08 14.80 20.50
C SER A 142 -10.44 14.46 19.88
N GLY A 143 -11.01 13.33 20.29
CA GLY A 143 -12.29 12.84 19.78
C GLY A 143 -12.17 11.96 18.53
N PRO A 144 -13.30 11.48 17.99
CA PRO A 144 -13.33 10.40 17.00
C PRO A 144 -12.48 10.66 15.75
N MET A 145 -12.40 11.90 15.27
CA MET A 145 -11.60 12.28 14.09
C MET A 145 -10.08 12.13 14.25
N THR A 146 -9.57 11.78 15.43
CA THR A 146 -8.17 11.38 15.60
C THR A 146 -7.89 9.94 15.12
N THR A 147 -8.94 9.16 14.85
CA THR A 147 -8.87 7.82 14.23
C THR A 147 -8.03 7.84 12.95
N LEU A 148 -7.46 6.69 12.61
CA LEU A 148 -6.77 6.52 11.34
C LEU A 148 -7.75 6.35 10.17
N GLY A 149 -9.05 6.18 10.45
CA GLY A 149 -10.13 6.18 9.46
C GLY A 149 -10.20 4.91 8.62
N GLY A 150 -9.58 3.83 9.09
CA GLY A 150 -9.49 2.56 8.39
C GLY A 150 -9.13 1.46 9.37
N VAL A 151 -7.84 1.19 9.54
CA VAL A 151 -7.36 0.09 10.39
C VAL A 151 -7.21 0.56 11.84
N GLU A 152 -8.01 -0.03 12.73
CA GLU A 152 -8.03 0.27 14.17
C GLU A 152 -7.60 -0.95 15.02
N GLY A 153 -7.58 -2.14 14.44
CA GLY A 153 -7.08 -3.35 15.07
C GLY A 153 -6.09 -4.09 14.18
N LEU A 154 -5.08 -4.69 14.80
CA LEU A 154 -4.10 -5.54 14.14
C LEU A 154 -4.02 -6.87 14.86
N ALA A 155 -3.92 -7.96 14.10
CA ALA A 155 -3.53 -9.26 14.63
C ALA A 155 -2.47 -9.88 13.73
N PHE A 156 -1.58 -10.65 14.33
CA PHE A 156 -0.61 -11.47 13.61
C PHE A 156 -0.96 -12.93 13.85
N VAL A 157 -1.17 -13.67 12.77
CA VAL A 157 -1.72 -15.02 12.82
C VAL A 157 -0.85 -15.93 11.99
N SER A 158 -0.65 -17.15 12.51
CA SER A 158 0.03 -18.23 11.82
C SER A 158 -0.99 -19.16 11.21
N THR A 159 -0.94 -19.34 9.89
CA THR A 159 -1.68 -20.42 9.22
C THR A 159 -0.95 -21.76 9.42
N ARG A 160 -1.53 -22.84 8.91
CA ARG A 160 -0.86 -24.15 8.86
C ARG A 160 0.43 -24.17 8.02
N TYR A 161 0.65 -23.16 7.16
CA TYR A 161 1.84 -23.01 6.35
C TYR A 161 2.94 -22.17 7.00
N ALA A 162 2.64 -21.55 8.14
CA ALA A 162 3.56 -20.67 8.83
C ALA A 162 4.78 -21.43 9.36
N ASN A 163 5.92 -20.75 9.40
CA ASN A 163 7.04 -21.23 10.19
C ASN A 163 6.70 -21.07 11.68
N ARG A 164 7.11 -22.01 12.54
CA ARG A 164 6.89 -21.94 14.00
C ARG A 164 7.38 -20.63 14.64
N SER A 165 8.35 -19.94 14.03
CA SER A 165 8.99 -18.77 14.62
C SER A 165 8.37 -17.42 14.22
N TRP A 166 7.49 -17.36 13.21
CA TRP A 166 6.87 -16.08 12.79
C TRP A 166 5.53 -16.25 12.06
N PRO A 167 4.63 -15.26 12.19
CA PRO A 167 3.35 -15.24 11.49
C PRO A 167 3.53 -15.03 9.98
N ASP A 168 2.60 -15.57 9.20
CA ASP A 168 2.51 -15.43 7.74
C ASP A 168 1.32 -14.57 7.30
N ILE A 169 0.37 -14.30 8.19
CA ILE A 169 -0.78 -13.42 7.96
C ILE A 169 -0.83 -12.29 8.99
N GLN A 170 -1.15 -11.08 8.52
CA GLN A 170 -1.56 -9.96 9.36
C GLN A 170 -3.02 -9.62 9.08
N PHE A 171 -3.84 -9.50 10.11
CA PHE A 171 -5.18 -8.94 9.97
C PHE A 171 -5.13 -7.43 10.14
N HIS A 172 -5.71 -6.73 9.17
CA HIS A 172 -6.12 -5.35 9.31
C HIS A 172 -7.62 -5.34 9.61
N MET A 173 -7.96 -4.98 10.83
CA MET A 173 -9.34 -4.89 11.28
C MET A 173 -9.78 -3.44 11.26
N ALA A 174 -10.91 -3.20 10.62
CA ALA A 174 -11.51 -1.87 10.54
C ALA A 174 -12.94 -1.94 11.03
N PRO A 175 -13.38 -1.03 11.92
CA PRO A 175 -14.79 -0.82 12.23
C PRO A 175 -15.46 -0.04 11.08
N ALA A 176 -15.13 -0.35 9.83
CA ALA A 176 -15.64 0.25 8.61
C ALA A 176 -15.58 -0.80 7.49
N SER A 177 -16.28 -0.56 6.38
CA SER A 177 -16.17 -1.39 5.18
C SER A 177 -16.10 -0.53 3.92
N ILE A 178 -16.00 -1.19 2.76
CA ILE A 178 -16.02 -0.52 1.45
C ILE A 178 -17.32 0.29 1.24
N SER A 179 -18.41 -0.07 1.92
CA SER A 179 -19.70 0.62 1.82
C SER A 179 -19.85 1.83 2.76
N SER A 180 -18.93 2.02 3.72
CA SER A 180 -19.04 3.01 4.80
C SER A 180 -19.03 4.48 4.38
N ASP A 181 -18.60 4.78 3.15
CA ASP A 181 -18.55 6.13 2.59
C ASP A 181 -19.45 6.30 1.34
N ASN A 182 -20.38 5.37 1.14
CA ASN A 182 -21.27 5.33 -0.02
C ASN A 182 -20.53 5.42 -1.38
N GLY A 183 -19.26 4.97 -1.43
CA GLY A 183 -18.47 4.92 -2.64
C GLY A 183 -17.87 6.27 -3.05
N ALA A 184 -17.87 7.25 -2.16
CA ALA A 184 -17.34 8.59 -2.40
C ALA A 184 -15.83 8.58 -2.69
N ARG A 185 -15.05 7.84 -1.89
CA ARG A 185 -13.59 7.78 -1.93
C ARG A 185 -13.04 6.35 -1.87
N VAL A 186 -13.50 5.50 -0.94
CA VAL A 186 -12.94 4.17 -0.68
C VAL A 186 -12.93 3.31 -1.94
N ARG A 187 -14.05 3.29 -2.68
CA ARG A 187 -14.14 2.59 -3.98
C ARG A 187 -13.06 3.03 -4.97
N LYS A 188 -12.83 4.34 -5.10
CA LYS A 188 -11.86 4.92 -6.05
C LYS A 188 -10.43 4.64 -5.58
N SER A 189 -10.16 4.79 -4.29
CA SER A 189 -8.84 4.54 -3.69
C SER A 189 -8.42 3.07 -3.82
N LEU A 190 -9.36 2.14 -3.76
CA LEU A 190 -9.12 0.70 -3.94
C LEU A 190 -9.16 0.26 -5.42
N GLY A 191 -9.42 1.18 -6.36
CA GLY A 191 -9.51 0.84 -7.79
C GLY A 191 -10.69 -0.08 -8.15
N LEU A 192 -11.71 -0.19 -7.30
CA LEU A 192 -12.82 -1.12 -7.52
C LEU A 192 -13.71 -0.66 -8.68
N LYS A 193 -14.00 -1.60 -9.58
CA LYS A 193 -14.95 -1.41 -10.68
C LYS A 193 -16.31 -0.98 -10.13
N LYS A 194 -16.93 0.00 -10.79
CA LYS A 194 -18.25 0.51 -10.39
C LYS A 194 -19.31 -0.60 -10.37
N SER A 195 -19.29 -1.49 -11.36
CA SER A 195 -20.21 -2.63 -11.44
C SER A 195 -20.11 -3.59 -10.25
N LEU A 196 -18.89 -3.90 -9.80
CA LEU A 196 -18.65 -4.70 -8.59
C LEU A 196 -19.20 -3.98 -7.35
N TYR A 197 -18.90 -2.68 -7.21
CA TYR A 197 -19.38 -1.89 -6.09
C TYR A 197 -20.91 -1.83 -6.02
N ASP A 198 -21.55 -1.56 -7.15
CA ASP A 198 -23.00 -1.42 -7.24
C ASP A 198 -23.72 -2.75 -6.95
N ALA A 199 -23.14 -3.88 -7.37
CA ALA A 199 -23.70 -5.20 -7.12
C ALA A 199 -23.52 -5.68 -5.67
N VAL A 200 -22.39 -5.37 -5.04
CA VAL A 200 -22.01 -5.96 -3.74
C VAL A 200 -22.16 -4.97 -2.59
N TYR A 201 -21.65 -3.75 -2.71
CA TYR A 201 -21.49 -2.83 -1.58
C TYR A 201 -22.54 -1.71 -1.53
N ARG A 202 -23.08 -1.28 -2.67
CA ARG A 202 -24.16 -0.27 -2.70
C ARG A 202 -25.42 -0.69 -1.92
N PRO A 203 -25.88 -1.96 -1.96
CA PRO A 203 -27.06 -2.36 -1.18
C PRO A 203 -26.88 -2.26 0.34
N ILE A 204 -25.63 -2.18 0.81
CA ILE A 204 -25.28 -2.03 2.22
C ILE A 204 -24.57 -0.69 2.49
N ALA A 205 -24.71 0.29 1.58
CA ALA A 205 -24.18 1.63 1.78
C ALA A 205 -24.74 2.25 3.06
N ASN A 206 -23.88 2.96 3.79
CA ASN A 206 -24.21 3.62 5.06
C ASN A 206 -24.75 2.71 6.17
N ARG A 207 -24.66 1.38 6.03
CA ARG A 207 -24.93 0.44 7.13
C ARG A 207 -23.67 0.26 7.98
N ASP A 208 -23.89 0.01 9.26
CA ASP A 208 -22.83 -0.39 10.18
C ASP A 208 -22.20 -1.70 9.71
N ALA A 209 -20.89 -1.66 9.45
CA ALA A 209 -20.13 -2.79 8.99
C ALA A 209 -18.68 -2.70 9.45
N MET A 210 -18.08 -3.87 9.68
CA MET A 210 -16.66 -4.02 9.92
C MET A 210 -16.02 -4.88 8.83
N ASN A 211 -14.70 -4.80 8.71
CA ASN A 211 -13.92 -5.68 7.87
C ASN A 211 -12.73 -6.28 8.63
N ILE A 212 -12.35 -7.49 8.22
CA ILE A 212 -11.13 -8.16 8.64
C ILE A 212 -10.41 -8.54 7.35
N MET A 213 -9.37 -7.80 7.01
CA MET A 213 -8.59 -8.05 5.80
C MET A 213 -7.37 -8.88 6.16
N PRO A 214 -7.24 -10.14 5.69
CA PRO A 214 -5.99 -10.86 5.79
C PRO A 214 -4.99 -10.30 4.77
N LEU A 215 -3.78 -10.02 5.24
CA LEU A 215 -2.64 -9.56 4.46
C LEU A 215 -1.56 -10.64 4.50
N LEU A 216 -1.00 -10.97 3.34
CA LEU A 216 0.11 -11.88 3.21
C LEU A 216 1.43 -11.19 3.58
N LEU A 217 2.10 -11.65 4.64
CA LEU A 217 3.32 -11.03 5.16
C LEU A 217 4.60 -11.54 4.49
N ARG A 218 4.56 -12.75 3.94
CA ARG A 218 5.74 -13.44 3.40
C ARG A 218 5.43 -13.98 1.99
N PRO A 219 5.08 -13.11 1.04
CA PRO A 219 4.83 -13.56 -0.32
C PRO A 219 6.08 -14.25 -0.89
N LYS A 220 5.88 -15.29 -1.66
CA LYS A 220 6.92 -15.92 -2.50
C LYS A 220 6.96 -15.31 -3.89
N SER A 221 5.83 -14.80 -4.38
CA SER A 221 5.77 -14.06 -5.64
C SER A 221 6.76 -12.89 -5.65
N ARG A 222 7.41 -12.68 -6.79
CA ARG A 222 8.39 -11.61 -6.99
C ARG A 222 8.07 -10.84 -8.25
N GLY A 223 8.06 -9.52 -8.11
CA GLY A 223 7.88 -8.59 -9.20
C GLY A 223 9.16 -7.88 -9.62
N TRP A 224 8.99 -6.87 -10.46
CA TRP A 224 10.04 -5.99 -10.94
C TRP A 224 9.57 -4.56 -11.21
N VAL A 225 10.53 -3.65 -11.29
CA VAL A 225 10.41 -2.26 -11.74
C VAL A 225 11.42 -2.05 -12.86
N ARG A 226 10.95 -1.72 -14.06
CA ARG A 226 11.77 -1.57 -15.27
C ARG A 226 11.61 -0.21 -15.92
N LEU A 227 12.59 0.18 -16.72
CA LEU A 227 12.48 1.41 -17.48
C LEU A 227 11.42 1.24 -18.58
N ARG A 228 10.50 2.20 -18.66
CA ARG A 228 9.61 2.35 -19.82
C ARG A 228 10.32 3.03 -21.00
N SER A 229 11.27 3.92 -20.69
CA SER A 229 12.05 4.70 -21.65
C SER A 229 13.29 5.30 -20.99
N GLY A 230 14.19 5.88 -21.78
CA GLY A 230 15.30 6.70 -21.28
C GLY A 230 14.91 8.09 -20.74
N ASN A 231 13.62 8.47 -20.80
CA ASN A 231 13.14 9.75 -20.28
C ASN A 231 12.91 9.66 -18.75
N PRO A 232 13.61 10.46 -17.92
CA PRO A 232 13.45 10.43 -16.45
C PRO A 232 12.08 10.90 -15.94
N PHE A 233 11.23 11.48 -16.80
CA PHE A 233 9.89 11.94 -16.47
C PHE A 233 8.79 10.94 -16.82
N HIS A 234 9.12 9.87 -17.54
CA HIS A 234 8.19 8.77 -17.77
C HIS A 234 8.23 7.84 -16.57
N TYR A 235 7.05 7.51 -16.01
CA TYR A 235 6.97 6.52 -14.94
C TYR A 235 7.50 5.15 -15.40
N PRO A 236 8.18 4.41 -14.51
CA PRO A 236 8.67 3.08 -14.84
C PRO A 236 7.51 2.10 -15.02
N GLU A 237 7.78 1.00 -15.70
CA GLU A 237 6.87 -0.14 -15.72
C GLU A 237 7.01 -0.90 -14.40
N ILE A 238 5.88 -1.26 -13.79
CA ILE A 238 5.84 -1.95 -12.50
C ILE A 238 5.01 -3.21 -12.69
N ASN A 239 5.59 -4.35 -12.37
CA ASN A 239 4.87 -5.60 -12.27
C ASN A 239 5.10 -6.17 -10.88
N ALA A 240 4.10 -6.12 -10.00
CA ALA A 240 4.19 -6.73 -8.68
C ALA A 240 4.12 -8.26 -8.71
N ASN A 241 3.58 -8.81 -9.81
CA ASN A 241 3.44 -10.24 -10.06
C ASN A 241 2.69 -10.97 -8.92
N TYR A 242 1.61 -10.36 -8.41
CA TYR A 242 0.85 -10.93 -7.29
C TYR A 242 0.29 -12.31 -7.64
N PHE A 243 0.42 -13.25 -6.69
CA PHE A 243 -0.13 -14.60 -6.78
C PHE A 243 0.40 -15.42 -7.97
N ASP A 244 1.62 -15.12 -8.41
CA ASP A 244 2.38 -15.92 -9.37
C ASP A 244 2.80 -17.26 -8.75
N ASP A 245 3.24 -17.24 -7.48
CA ASP A 245 3.43 -18.46 -6.71
C ASP A 245 2.10 -18.89 -6.06
N PRO A 246 1.58 -20.10 -6.36
CA PRO A 246 0.31 -20.57 -5.80
C PRO A 246 0.33 -20.72 -4.27
N PHE A 247 1.52 -20.83 -3.66
CA PHE A 247 1.67 -20.84 -2.20
C PHE A 247 1.09 -19.58 -1.54
N ASP A 248 1.20 -18.43 -2.21
CA ASP A 248 0.68 -17.16 -1.71
C ASP A 248 -0.86 -17.19 -1.62
N VAL A 249 -1.50 -17.78 -2.64
CA VAL A 249 -2.96 -17.98 -2.67
C VAL A 249 -3.38 -18.91 -1.55
N HIS A 250 -2.76 -20.09 -1.44
CA HIS A 250 -3.11 -21.07 -0.41
C HIS A 250 -2.98 -20.50 1.00
N THR A 251 -1.92 -19.74 1.27
CA THR A 251 -1.71 -19.08 2.56
C THR A 251 -2.80 -18.04 2.83
N LEU A 252 -3.15 -17.22 1.82
CA LEU A 252 -4.16 -16.18 1.98
C LEU A 252 -5.58 -16.76 2.11
N VAL A 253 -5.89 -17.89 1.47
CA VAL A 253 -7.13 -18.64 1.66
C VAL A 253 -7.27 -19.10 3.11
N GLU A 254 -6.21 -19.64 3.72
CA GLU A 254 -6.24 -20.00 5.15
C GLU A 254 -6.43 -18.76 6.05
N GLY A 255 -5.79 -17.64 5.70
CA GLY A 255 -6.04 -16.35 6.33
C GLY A 255 -7.50 -15.91 6.27
N ALA A 256 -8.17 -16.09 5.12
CA ALA A 256 -9.58 -15.79 4.93
C ALA A 256 -10.50 -16.67 5.82
N LYS A 257 -10.20 -17.98 5.91
CA LYS A 257 -10.93 -18.91 6.78
C LYS A 257 -10.83 -18.51 8.25
N ILE A 258 -9.64 -18.14 8.71
CA ILE A 258 -9.44 -17.68 10.09
C ILE A 258 -10.17 -16.36 10.33
N ALA A 259 -10.11 -15.41 9.39
CA ALA A 259 -10.84 -14.14 9.49
C ALA A 259 -12.36 -14.34 9.56
N MET A 260 -12.91 -15.27 8.77
CA MET A 260 -14.31 -15.70 8.85
C MET A 260 -14.67 -16.25 10.24
N ALA A 261 -13.85 -17.15 10.78
CA ALA A 261 -14.08 -17.73 12.11
C ALA A 261 -14.04 -16.65 13.21
N VAL A 262 -13.11 -15.70 13.13
CA VAL A 262 -13.03 -14.57 14.07
C VAL A 262 -14.30 -13.73 14.01
N GLY A 263 -14.72 -13.28 12.81
CA GLY A 263 -15.91 -12.45 12.64
C GLY A 263 -17.22 -13.13 13.06
N GLN A 264 -17.25 -14.47 13.10
CA GLN A 264 -18.40 -15.27 13.53
C GLN A 264 -18.31 -15.76 14.99
N SER A 265 -17.24 -15.43 15.71
CA SER A 265 -17.06 -15.87 17.09
C SER A 265 -18.12 -15.27 18.05
N PRO A 266 -18.37 -15.90 19.22
CA PRO A 266 -19.32 -15.39 20.21
C PRO A 266 -19.06 -13.93 20.61
N ALA A 267 -17.78 -13.53 20.69
CA ALA A 267 -17.37 -12.17 21.00
C ALA A 267 -17.85 -11.13 19.98
N PHE A 268 -18.00 -11.51 18.71
CA PHE A 268 -18.57 -10.63 17.67
C PHE A 268 -20.08 -10.77 17.53
N LYS A 269 -20.65 -11.94 17.86
CA LYS A 269 -22.10 -12.17 17.82
C LYS A 269 -22.89 -11.22 18.73
N GLN A 270 -22.31 -10.77 19.84
CA GLN A 270 -22.96 -9.77 20.73
C GLN A 270 -23.28 -8.42 20.04
N PHE A 271 -22.69 -8.16 18.86
CA PHE A 271 -22.93 -6.97 18.05
C PHE A 271 -23.94 -7.22 16.90
N GLY A 272 -24.55 -8.40 16.83
CA GLY A 272 -25.43 -8.78 15.72
C GLY A 272 -24.67 -9.04 14.41
N THR A 273 -23.40 -9.42 14.52
CA THR A 273 -22.49 -9.55 13.38
C THR A 273 -22.98 -10.62 12.40
N ARG A 274 -23.10 -10.27 11.11
CA ARG A 274 -23.45 -11.20 10.02
C ARG A 274 -22.53 -11.02 8.83
N VAL A 275 -22.02 -12.11 8.28
CA VAL A 275 -21.21 -12.05 7.05
C VAL A 275 -22.04 -11.50 5.89
N HIS A 276 -21.48 -10.56 5.14
CA HIS A 276 -22.07 -10.09 3.90
C HIS A 276 -21.78 -11.09 2.78
N ALA A 277 -22.65 -12.08 2.63
CA ALA A 277 -22.43 -13.24 1.75
C ALA A 277 -22.80 -13.02 0.28
N VAL A 278 -22.99 -11.77 -0.17
CA VAL A 278 -23.28 -11.50 -1.59
C VAL A 278 -22.02 -11.79 -2.41
N PRO A 279 -22.04 -12.80 -3.31
CA PRO A 279 -20.85 -13.21 -4.06
C PRO A 279 -20.45 -12.14 -5.06
N PHE A 280 -19.14 -11.98 -5.26
CA PHE A 280 -18.62 -11.14 -6.33
C PHE A 280 -19.12 -11.64 -7.70
N PRO A 281 -19.54 -10.76 -8.63
CA PRO A 281 -20.15 -11.18 -9.90
C PRO A 281 -19.33 -12.20 -10.70
N ASN A 282 -18.01 -12.06 -10.72
CA ASN A 282 -17.08 -12.97 -11.41
C ASN A 282 -16.81 -14.27 -10.63
N CYS A 283 -17.23 -14.37 -9.36
CA CYS A 283 -17.01 -15.52 -8.49
C CYS A 283 -18.27 -16.34 -8.21
N ARG A 284 -19.43 -15.98 -8.78
CA ARG A 284 -20.73 -16.64 -8.56
C ARG A 284 -20.76 -18.13 -8.89
N ARG A 285 -19.87 -18.60 -9.78
CA ARG A 285 -19.74 -20.02 -10.13
C ARG A 285 -19.20 -20.89 -9.00
N PHE A 286 -18.57 -20.29 -7.99
CA PHE A 286 -18.01 -20.99 -6.85
C PHE A 286 -18.96 -20.85 -5.65
N PRO A 287 -19.30 -21.93 -4.94
CA PRO A 287 -20.07 -21.84 -3.71
C PRO A 287 -19.36 -20.94 -2.69
N PHE A 288 -20.12 -20.07 -2.03
CA PHE A 288 -19.58 -19.10 -1.08
C PHE A 288 -18.77 -19.80 0.03
N ALA A 289 -17.69 -19.15 0.46
CA ALA A 289 -16.77 -19.63 1.50
C ALA A 289 -16.00 -20.93 1.21
N THR A 290 -16.00 -21.41 -0.05
CA THR A 290 -15.07 -22.44 -0.51
C THR A 290 -13.69 -21.87 -0.85
N ASP A 291 -12.66 -22.71 -0.88
CA ASP A 291 -11.29 -22.31 -1.28
C ASP A 291 -11.26 -21.67 -2.67
N ALA A 292 -12.02 -22.24 -3.62
CA ALA A 292 -12.16 -21.71 -4.98
C ALA A 292 -12.84 -20.33 -5.01
N TYR A 293 -13.82 -20.10 -4.12
CA TYR A 293 -14.44 -18.78 -3.97
C TYR A 293 -13.42 -17.78 -3.41
N TRP A 294 -12.66 -18.13 -2.38
CA TRP A 294 -11.66 -17.23 -1.77
C TRP A 294 -10.54 -16.86 -2.73
N GLU A 295 -10.05 -17.81 -3.52
CA GLU A 295 -9.08 -17.53 -4.58
C GLU A 295 -9.66 -16.55 -5.62
N CYS A 296 -10.89 -16.79 -6.09
CA CYS A 296 -11.52 -15.86 -7.03
C CYS A 296 -11.69 -14.46 -6.41
N HIS A 297 -12.14 -14.40 -5.15
CA HIS A 297 -12.37 -13.16 -4.41
C HIS A 297 -11.09 -12.32 -4.29
N MET A 298 -9.96 -12.92 -3.88
CA MET A 298 -8.71 -12.19 -3.68
C MET A 298 -8.05 -11.69 -4.98
N ARG A 299 -8.39 -12.31 -6.12
CA ARG A 299 -7.89 -11.92 -7.45
C ARG A 299 -8.76 -10.87 -8.17
N THR A 300 -9.86 -10.43 -7.55
CA THR A 300 -10.85 -9.50 -8.14
C THR A 300 -10.53 -8.04 -7.82
#